data_AF-A0AAX4PAD1-F1
#
_entry.id   AF-A0AAX4PAD1-F1
#
_cell.length_a   1.000
_cell.length_b   1.000
_cell.length_c   1.000
_cell.angle_alpha   90.00
_cell.angle_beta   90.00
_cell.angle_gamma   90.00
#
_symmetry.space_group_name_H-M   'P 1'
#
loop_
_entity.id
_entity.type
_entity.pdbx_description
1 polymer ?
#
loop_
_entity_poly.entity_id
_entity_poly.type
_entity_poly.pdbx_seq_one_letter_code
_entity_poly.pdbx_strand_id
1 'polypeptide(L)'
;MAVAAGVGRGVRGLGLGFNEPARGAEVVPRATSRRALVTSIAVGEAALDLLLACGCELAGRPNYEQLQGEPFSVIARSFLPEPVAETAGVAKAALDRGEAALDRGEYDGAVKEFTFVLEVAPTEYKLCQRALLKRTEAYRAVGDREGAGRDFRQQWLWGRGLRWPGHYILSYVFLRPAFLPLDPEVEENEEQKRRGGGVLPLEWILVLGLAGLYNYVLYQSLH
;
A
#
# COMPACT_ATOMS: atom_id res chain seq x y z
N MET A 1 94.21 -30.81 13.76
CA MET A 1 94.63 -30.37 15.11
C MET A 1 93.98 -29.02 15.35
N ALA A 2 92.89 -28.98 16.12
CA ALA A 2 92.84 -28.68 17.56
C ALA A 2 92.22 -27.28 17.75
N VAL A 3 90.95 -27.21 18.18
CA VAL A 3 90.50 -26.80 19.53
C VAL A 3 90.04 -25.32 19.49
N ALA A 4 88.73 -25.03 19.47
CA ALA A 4 87.84 -24.76 20.63
C ALA A 4 88.14 -23.40 21.29
N ALA A 5 87.22 -22.60 21.83
CA ALA A 5 85.78 -22.69 22.09
C ALA A 5 85.27 -21.27 22.41
N GLY A 6 83.97 -21.06 22.24
CA GLY A 6 83.23 -19.92 22.79
C GLY A 6 81.75 -20.28 22.88
N VAL A 7 81.41 -21.11 23.87
CA VAL A 7 80.07 -21.63 24.15
C VAL A 7 79.29 -20.64 25.02
N GLY A 8 78.08 -20.29 24.58
CA GLY A 8 77.02 -19.72 25.41
C GLY A 8 75.72 -20.53 25.23
N ARG A 9 75.37 -21.31 26.25
CA ARG A 9 74.12 -22.08 26.49
C ARG A 9 72.86 -21.23 26.17
N GLY A 10 71.72 -21.70 25.67
CA GLY A 10 71.09 -23.01 25.70
C GLY A 10 70.00 -23.08 26.79
N VAL A 11 68.73 -22.84 26.46
CA VAL A 11 67.56 -23.50 27.09
C VAL A 11 66.43 -23.66 26.05
N ARG A 12 66.03 -24.91 25.84
CA ARG A 12 64.87 -25.36 25.07
C ARG A 12 63.59 -25.17 25.89
N GLY A 13 62.53 -24.67 25.26
CA GLY A 13 61.15 -24.91 25.65
C GLY A 13 60.40 -25.56 24.49
N LEU A 14 60.22 -26.87 24.56
CA LEU A 14 59.34 -27.62 23.67
C LEU A 14 57.90 -27.36 24.15
N GLY A 15 57.11 -26.62 23.38
CA GLY A 15 55.68 -26.40 23.63
C GLY A 15 54.90 -26.75 22.38
N LEU A 16 54.30 -27.94 22.39
CA LEU A 16 53.28 -28.40 21.46
C LEU A 16 52.10 -27.42 21.41
N GLY A 17 51.56 -27.18 20.21
CA GLY A 17 50.13 -26.90 20.07
C GLY A 17 49.76 -25.61 19.33
N PHE A 18 49.01 -25.84 18.25
CA PHE A 18 48.02 -24.95 17.64
C PHE A 18 48.51 -23.84 16.71
N ASN A 19 48.52 -24.24 15.44
CA ASN A 19 48.22 -23.40 14.28
C ASN A 19 46.91 -22.63 14.57
N GLU A 20 46.98 -21.36 14.98
CA GLU A 20 45.83 -20.46 14.86
C GLU A 20 45.81 -19.92 13.42
N PRO A 21 44.84 -20.30 12.57
CA PRO A 21 44.59 -19.51 11.39
C PRO A 21 44.03 -18.17 11.87
N ALA A 22 44.60 -17.09 11.35
CA ALA A 22 44.11 -15.73 11.51
C ALA A 22 42.57 -15.75 11.48
N ARG A 23 41.94 -15.27 12.56
CA ARG A 23 40.50 -15.01 12.57
C ARG A 23 40.22 -14.08 11.39
N GLY A 24 39.69 -14.68 10.31
CA GLY A 24 39.19 -13.95 9.18
C GLY A 24 38.16 -12.98 9.71
N ALA A 25 38.43 -11.69 9.55
CA ALA A 25 37.33 -10.75 9.44
C ALA A 25 36.48 -11.31 8.29
N GLU A 26 35.32 -11.86 8.62
CA GLU A 26 34.32 -12.24 7.64
C GLU A 26 33.97 -10.96 6.89
N VAL A 27 34.64 -10.73 5.76
CA VAL A 27 34.27 -9.67 4.83
C VAL A 27 32.96 -10.15 4.24
N VAL A 28 31.86 -9.86 4.94
CA VAL A 28 30.51 -10.06 4.40
C VAL A 28 30.52 -9.39 3.04
N PRO A 29 30.35 -10.12 1.92
CA PRO A 29 30.48 -9.53 0.60
C PRO A 29 29.46 -8.40 0.50
N ARG A 30 29.87 -7.20 0.09
CA ARG A 30 28.99 -6.02 -0.02
C ARG A 30 27.66 -6.31 -0.75
N ALA A 31 27.67 -7.30 -1.64
CA ALA A 31 26.50 -7.83 -2.33
C ALA A 31 25.39 -8.38 -1.40
N THR A 32 25.72 -9.10 -0.31
CA THR A 32 24.70 -9.62 0.63
C THR A 32 24.08 -8.51 1.48
N SER A 33 24.87 -7.51 1.88
CA SER A 33 24.38 -6.33 2.62
C SER A 33 23.42 -5.47 1.77
N ARG A 34 23.72 -5.28 0.47
CA ARG A 34 22.86 -4.54 -0.45
C ARG A 34 21.55 -5.28 -0.75
N ARG A 35 21.61 -6.60 -0.96
CA ARG A 35 20.42 -7.41 -1.19
C ARG A 35 19.48 -7.38 0.01
N ALA A 36 20.02 -7.48 1.22
CA ALA A 36 19.23 -7.34 2.44
C ALA A 36 18.55 -5.95 2.53
N LEU A 37 19.26 -4.89 2.14
CA LEU A 37 18.70 -3.54 2.11
C LEU A 37 17.56 -3.40 1.10
N VAL A 38 17.75 -3.84 -0.15
CA VAL A 38 16.71 -3.78 -1.21
C VAL A 38 15.47 -4.55 -0.80
N THR A 39 15.65 -5.76 -0.26
CA THR A 39 14.53 -6.56 0.26
C THR A 39 13.82 -5.85 1.41
N SER A 40 14.56 -5.23 2.33
CA SER A 40 13.94 -4.52 3.46
C SER A 40 13.12 -3.30 3.01
N ILE A 41 13.61 -2.56 1.99
CA ILE A 41 12.89 -1.44 1.39
C ILE A 41 11.62 -1.94 0.70
N ALA A 42 11.73 -2.97 -0.14
CA ALA A 42 10.60 -3.57 -0.85
C ALA A 42 9.50 -4.06 0.11
N VAL A 43 9.89 -4.74 1.20
CA VAL A 43 8.95 -5.17 2.25
C VAL A 43 8.33 -3.97 2.97
N GLY A 44 9.10 -2.92 3.25
CA GLY A 44 8.62 -1.69 3.86
C GLY A 44 7.58 -0.97 2.99
N GLU A 45 7.85 -0.84 1.69
CA GLU A 45 6.94 -0.23 0.72
C GLU A 45 5.63 -1.02 0.57
N ALA A 46 5.73 -2.35 0.45
CA ALA A 46 4.54 -3.21 0.39
C ALA A 46 3.73 -3.18 1.70
N ALA A 47 4.39 -3.13 2.86
CA ALA A 47 3.72 -2.99 4.14
C ALA A 47 3.01 -1.63 4.25
N LEU A 48 3.62 -0.55 3.77
CA LEU A 48 3.01 0.78 3.76
C LEU A 48 1.78 0.85 2.84
N ASP A 49 1.86 0.26 1.64
CA ASP A 49 0.73 0.15 0.72
C ASP A 49 -0.45 -0.61 1.34
N LEU A 50 -0.16 -1.75 1.99
CA LEU A 50 -1.17 -2.53 2.70
C LEU A 50 -1.80 -1.73 3.86
N LEU A 51 -1.00 -1.02 4.65
CA LEU A 51 -1.51 -0.17 5.73
C LEU A 51 -2.40 0.96 5.19
N LEU A 52 -2.02 1.56 4.06
CA LEU A 52 -2.82 2.58 3.39
C LEU A 52 -4.15 1.99 2.90
N ALA A 53 -4.13 0.83 2.25
CA ALA A 53 -5.34 0.15 1.78
C ALA A 53 -6.28 -0.22 2.95
N CYS A 54 -5.73 -0.70 4.07
CA CYS A 54 -6.47 -0.93 5.30
C CYS A 54 -7.11 0.37 5.84
N GLY A 55 -6.36 1.46 5.89
CA GLY A 55 -6.86 2.76 6.34
C GLY A 55 -7.98 3.29 5.44
N CYS A 56 -7.82 3.19 4.12
CA CYS A 56 -8.83 3.55 3.14
C CYS A 56 -10.10 2.70 3.25
N GLU A 57 -9.97 1.39 3.49
CA GLU A 57 -11.10 0.50 3.75
C GLU A 57 -11.90 0.95 4.98
N LEU A 58 -11.22 1.18 6.11
CA LEU A 58 -11.88 1.58 7.35
C LEU A 58 -12.54 2.96 7.24
N ALA A 59 -11.87 3.92 6.60
CA ALA A 59 -12.39 5.29 6.44
C ALA A 59 -13.53 5.39 5.41
N GLY A 60 -13.53 4.54 4.39
CA GLY A 60 -14.53 4.56 3.32
C GLY A 60 -15.77 3.70 3.58
N ARG A 61 -15.70 2.72 4.49
CA ARG A 61 -16.77 1.75 4.69
C ARG A 61 -18.04 2.40 5.26
N PRO A 62 -19.22 2.21 4.64
CA PRO A 62 -20.49 2.66 5.20
C PRO A 62 -20.76 2.01 6.55
N ASN A 63 -21.25 2.80 7.49
CA ASN A 63 -21.69 2.33 8.81
C ASN A 63 -20.62 1.58 9.62
N TYR A 64 -19.34 1.95 9.44
CA TYR A 64 -18.22 1.36 10.19
C TYR A 64 -18.44 1.36 11.71
N GLU A 65 -18.92 2.47 12.28
CA GLU A 65 -19.17 2.60 13.72
C GLU A 65 -20.28 1.66 14.21
N GLN A 66 -21.31 1.45 13.40
CA GLN A 66 -22.45 0.58 13.73
C GLN A 66 -22.07 -0.91 13.66
N LEU A 67 -21.03 -1.25 12.89
CA LEU A 67 -20.52 -2.61 12.77
C LEU A 67 -19.87 -3.13 14.07
N GLN A 68 -19.64 -2.27 15.09
CA GLN A 68 -19.05 -2.60 16.42
C GLN A 68 -17.83 -3.53 16.40
N GLY A 69 -17.17 -3.65 15.25
CA GLY A 69 -16.10 -4.60 15.02
C GLY A 69 -14.77 -3.95 15.33
N GLU A 70 -13.89 -4.68 16.00
CA GLU A 70 -12.48 -4.31 16.07
C GLU A 70 -11.94 -4.08 14.65
N PRO A 71 -11.10 -3.05 14.40
CA PRO A 71 -10.63 -2.70 13.05
C PRO A 71 -10.07 -3.89 12.28
N PHE A 72 -9.37 -4.78 12.98
CA PHE A 72 -8.82 -6.02 12.43
C PHE A 72 -9.88 -6.96 11.88
N SER A 73 -11.03 -7.10 12.56
CA SER A 73 -12.12 -7.98 12.13
C SER A 73 -12.76 -7.50 10.82
N VAL A 74 -12.88 -6.18 10.64
CA VAL A 74 -13.42 -5.57 9.43
C VAL A 74 -12.46 -5.74 8.26
N ILE A 75 -11.16 -5.52 8.50
CA ILE A 75 -10.09 -5.77 7.53
C ILE A 75 -10.07 -7.25 7.12
N ALA A 76 -10.09 -8.17 8.07
CA ALA A 76 -10.08 -9.61 7.82
C ALA A 76 -11.29 -10.05 6.99
N ARG A 77 -12.47 -9.49 7.26
CA ARG A 77 -13.68 -9.72 6.46
C ARG A 77 -13.54 -9.25 5.01
N SER A 78 -12.83 -8.15 4.76
CA SER A 78 -12.60 -7.67 3.39
C SER A 78 -11.60 -8.51 2.59
N PHE A 79 -10.80 -9.37 3.25
CA PHE A 79 -9.97 -10.37 2.56
C PHE A 79 -10.73 -11.63 2.17
N LEU A 80 -11.82 -11.95 2.87
CA LEU A 80 -12.56 -13.18 2.67
C LEU A 80 -13.81 -12.93 1.82
N PRO A 81 -14.25 -13.90 1.01
CA PRO A 81 -15.55 -13.82 0.37
C PRO A 81 -16.64 -13.84 1.46
N GLU A 82 -17.29 -12.71 1.68
CA GLU A 82 -18.46 -12.65 2.56
C GLU A 82 -19.66 -13.29 1.86
N PRO A 83 -20.51 -14.03 2.60
CA PRO A 83 -21.80 -14.44 2.06
C PRO A 83 -22.62 -13.20 1.72
N VAL A 84 -23.36 -13.27 0.61
CA VAL A 84 -24.27 -12.19 0.19
C VAL A 84 -25.24 -11.91 1.34
N ALA A 85 -25.39 -10.64 1.70
CA ALA A 85 -26.32 -10.25 2.74
C ALA A 85 -27.74 -10.71 2.36
N GLU A 86 -28.50 -11.29 3.30
CA GLU A 86 -29.90 -11.69 3.04
C GLU A 86 -30.74 -10.51 2.53
N THR A 87 -30.38 -9.31 2.97
CA THR A 87 -30.99 -8.03 2.60
C THR A 87 -30.52 -7.47 1.26
N ALA A 88 -29.55 -8.10 0.58
CA ALA A 88 -29.01 -7.59 -0.69
C ALA A 88 -30.09 -7.44 -1.77
N GLY A 89 -31.11 -8.30 -1.78
CA GLY A 89 -32.26 -8.17 -2.68
C GLY A 89 -33.09 -6.92 -2.41
N VAL A 90 -33.33 -6.61 -1.13
CA VAL A 90 -34.04 -5.41 -0.69
C VAL A 90 -33.24 -4.15 -1.02
N ALA A 91 -31.93 -4.18 -0.76
CA ALA A 91 -31.02 -3.10 -1.08
C ALA A 91 -30.95 -2.84 -2.60
N LYS A 92 -30.90 -3.89 -3.42
CA LYS A 92 -30.94 -3.75 -4.88
C LYS A 92 -32.24 -3.10 -5.36
N ALA A 93 -33.39 -3.53 -4.83
CA ALA A 93 -34.66 -2.92 -5.18
C ALA A 93 -34.74 -1.44 -4.78
N ALA A 94 -34.16 -1.06 -3.64
CA ALA A 94 -34.05 0.34 -3.23
C ALA A 94 -33.13 1.15 -4.15
N LEU A 95 -32.00 0.58 -4.56
CA LEU A 95 -31.11 1.20 -5.53
C LEU A 95 -31.83 1.52 -6.84
N ASP A 96 -32.56 0.54 -7.38
CA ASP A 96 -33.32 0.71 -8.64
C ASP A 96 -34.43 1.78 -8.50
N ARG A 97 -35.12 1.84 -7.34
CA ARG A 97 -36.10 2.90 -7.06
C ARG A 97 -35.45 4.28 -6.96
N GLY A 98 -34.29 4.37 -6.30
CA GLY A 98 -33.54 5.62 -6.16
C GLY A 98 -33.06 6.15 -7.51
N GLU A 99 -32.61 5.27 -8.40
CA GLU A 99 -32.23 5.65 -9.77
C GLU A 99 -33.43 6.12 -10.58
N ALA A 100 -34.56 5.43 -10.50
CA ALA A 100 -35.79 5.89 -11.15
C ALA A 100 -36.26 7.25 -10.61
N ALA A 101 -36.10 7.51 -9.31
CA ALA A 101 -36.40 8.80 -8.69
C ALA A 101 -35.44 9.91 -9.18
N LEU A 102 -34.13 9.61 -9.30
CA LEU A 102 -33.14 10.51 -9.91
C LEU A 102 -33.55 10.90 -11.34
N ASP A 103 -33.92 9.92 -12.16
CA ASP A 103 -34.31 10.15 -13.56
C ASP A 103 -35.58 11.01 -13.67
N ARG A 104 -36.47 10.95 -12.66
CA ARG A 104 -37.67 11.79 -12.56
C ARG A 104 -37.39 13.18 -11.95
N GLY A 105 -36.19 13.46 -11.46
CA GLY A 105 -35.84 14.69 -10.75
C GLY A 105 -36.36 14.75 -9.29
N GLU A 106 -36.79 13.61 -8.74
CA GLU A 106 -37.25 13.47 -7.35
C GLU A 106 -36.05 13.27 -6.40
N TYR A 107 -35.17 14.27 -6.32
CA TYR A 107 -33.85 14.13 -5.69
C TYR A 107 -33.91 13.75 -4.20
N ASP A 108 -34.81 14.34 -3.41
CA ASP A 108 -34.97 14.01 -1.99
C ASP A 108 -35.42 12.55 -1.78
N GLY A 109 -36.28 12.05 -2.68
CA GLY A 109 -36.71 10.65 -2.69
C GLY A 109 -35.55 9.72 -3.03
N ALA A 110 -34.76 10.08 -4.03
CA ALA A 110 -33.58 9.32 -4.43
C ALA A 110 -32.53 9.24 -3.30
N VAL A 111 -32.24 10.37 -2.63
CA VAL A 111 -31.31 10.41 -1.49
C VAL A 111 -31.74 9.46 -0.37
N LYS A 112 -33.04 9.40 -0.07
CA LYS A 112 -33.57 8.47 0.95
C LYS A 112 -33.37 7.02 0.56
N GLU A 113 -33.70 6.65 -0.69
CA GLU A 113 -33.54 5.28 -1.18
C GLU A 113 -32.06 4.87 -1.19
N PHE A 114 -31.14 5.75 -1.64
CA PHE A 114 -29.70 5.43 -1.60
C PHE A 114 -29.15 5.34 -0.18
N THR A 115 -29.63 6.17 0.75
CA THR A 115 -29.25 6.07 2.16
C THR A 115 -29.69 4.73 2.74
N PHE A 116 -30.90 4.28 2.41
CA PHE A 116 -31.41 2.99 2.83
C PHE A 116 -30.56 1.82 2.32
N VAL A 117 -30.00 1.89 1.09
CA VAL A 117 -29.05 0.88 0.58
C VAL A 117 -27.82 0.76 1.50
N LEU A 118 -27.27 1.88 1.95
CA LEU A 118 -26.06 1.92 2.79
C LEU A 118 -26.33 1.38 4.20
N GLU A 119 -27.55 1.54 4.71
CA GLU A 119 -27.99 1.03 6.02
C GLU A 119 -28.27 -0.47 6.00
N VAL A 120 -28.95 -0.94 4.95
CA VAL A 120 -29.49 -2.30 4.91
C VAL A 120 -28.48 -3.32 4.43
N ALA A 121 -27.51 -2.92 3.61
CA ALA A 121 -26.49 -3.81 3.06
C ALA A 121 -25.08 -3.20 3.11
N PRO A 122 -24.57 -2.78 4.30
CA PRO A 122 -23.28 -2.08 4.41
C PRO A 122 -22.06 -2.91 4.02
N THR A 123 -22.21 -4.23 3.89
CA THR A 123 -21.17 -5.17 3.43
C THR A 123 -21.16 -5.32 1.91
N GLU A 124 -22.22 -4.93 1.21
CA GLU A 124 -22.37 -5.11 -0.23
C GLU A 124 -21.65 -4.00 -1.00
N TYR A 125 -20.33 -4.13 -1.10
CA TYR A 125 -19.43 -3.16 -1.72
C TYR A 125 -19.95 -2.57 -3.04
N LYS A 126 -20.39 -3.41 -3.99
CA LYS A 126 -20.85 -2.95 -5.31
C LYS A 126 -22.13 -2.12 -5.23
N LEU A 127 -23.09 -2.54 -4.38
CA LEU A 127 -24.35 -1.82 -4.21
C LEU A 127 -24.11 -0.48 -3.54
N CYS A 128 -23.33 -0.48 -2.45
CA CYS A 128 -23.05 0.74 -1.72
C CYS A 128 -22.19 1.73 -2.51
N GLN A 129 -21.21 1.28 -3.31
CA GLN A 129 -20.47 2.20 -4.20
C GLN A 129 -21.37 2.88 -5.21
N ARG A 130 -22.29 2.12 -5.84
CA ARG A 130 -23.24 2.68 -6.79
C ARG A 130 -24.22 3.64 -6.10
N ALA A 131 -24.71 3.27 -4.92
CA ALA A 131 -25.57 4.14 -4.11
C ALA A 131 -24.88 5.46 -3.73
N LEU A 132 -23.63 5.44 -3.27
CA LEU A 132 -22.87 6.66 -2.93
C LEU A 132 -22.67 7.55 -4.16
N LEU A 133 -22.32 6.97 -5.32
CA LEU A 133 -22.14 7.73 -6.56
C LEU A 133 -23.45 8.40 -7.01
N LYS A 134 -24.56 7.67 -6.95
CA LYS A 134 -25.89 8.18 -7.33
C LYS A 134 -26.44 9.18 -6.31
N ARG A 135 -26.17 8.99 -5.02
CA ARG A 135 -26.51 9.98 -3.98
C ARG A 135 -25.70 11.26 -4.14
N THR A 136 -24.42 11.16 -4.53
CA THR A 136 -23.60 12.31 -4.93
C THR A 136 -24.21 13.08 -6.10
N GLU A 137 -24.71 12.37 -7.12
CA GLU A 137 -25.43 12.96 -8.26
C GLU A 137 -26.69 13.71 -7.81
N ALA A 138 -27.50 13.10 -6.94
CA ALA A 138 -28.69 13.72 -6.36
C ALA A 138 -28.33 14.99 -5.57
N TYR A 139 -27.32 14.93 -4.70
CA TYR A 139 -26.86 16.09 -3.93
C TYR A 139 -26.38 17.24 -4.82
N ARG A 140 -25.63 16.93 -5.89
CA ARG A 140 -25.21 17.94 -6.86
C ARG A 140 -26.40 18.61 -7.56
N ALA A 141 -27.44 17.85 -7.86
CA ALA A 141 -28.65 18.38 -8.51
C ALA A 141 -29.47 19.30 -7.59
N VAL A 142 -29.49 19.03 -6.29
CA VAL A 142 -30.12 19.89 -5.27
C VAL A 142 -29.23 21.09 -4.89
N GLY A 143 -27.94 21.05 -5.24
CA GLY A 143 -26.96 22.08 -4.91
C GLY A 143 -26.24 21.86 -3.57
N ASP A 144 -26.43 20.71 -2.92
CA ASP A 144 -25.71 20.31 -1.72
C ASP A 144 -24.28 19.82 -2.07
N ARG A 145 -23.37 20.78 -2.20
CA ARG A 145 -21.96 20.49 -2.49
C ARG A 145 -21.25 19.75 -1.37
N GLU A 146 -21.63 20.01 -0.11
CA GLU A 146 -20.98 19.37 1.04
C GLU A 146 -21.34 17.89 1.13
N GLY A 147 -22.62 17.56 0.99
CA GLY A 147 -23.12 16.19 0.94
C GLY A 147 -22.50 15.41 -0.21
N ALA A 148 -22.50 16.00 -1.42
CA ALA A 148 -21.84 15.41 -2.58
C ALA A 148 -20.33 15.17 -2.34
N GLY A 149 -19.63 16.14 -1.75
CA GLY A 149 -18.21 16.02 -1.44
C GLY A 149 -17.91 14.94 -0.40
N ARG A 150 -18.75 14.80 0.63
CA ARG A 150 -18.62 13.74 1.64
C ARG A 150 -18.77 12.35 1.02
N ASP A 151 -19.84 12.13 0.27
CA ASP A 151 -20.13 10.84 -0.37
C ASP A 151 -19.09 10.46 -1.41
N PHE A 152 -18.65 11.43 -2.21
CA PHE A 152 -17.59 11.22 -3.19
C PHE A 152 -16.29 10.79 -2.51
N ARG A 153 -15.88 11.46 -1.42
CA ARG A 153 -14.69 11.07 -0.66
C ARG A 153 -14.83 9.67 -0.07
N GLN A 154 -15.99 9.37 0.50
CA GLN A 154 -16.26 8.05 1.07
C GLN A 154 -16.17 6.95 0.01
N GLN A 155 -16.83 7.15 -1.14
CA GLN A 155 -16.79 6.22 -2.27
C GLN A 155 -15.38 6.04 -2.83
N TRP A 156 -14.61 7.13 -2.94
CA TRP A 156 -13.23 7.12 -3.39
C TRP A 156 -12.31 6.36 -2.42
N LEU A 157 -12.40 6.64 -1.12
CA LEU A 157 -11.61 5.97 -0.08
C LEU A 157 -11.90 4.46 -0.08
N TRP A 158 -13.17 4.07 -0.08
CA TRP A 158 -13.51 2.66 -0.09
C TRP A 158 -13.11 1.97 -1.40
N GLY A 159 -13.18 2.70 -2.52
CA GLY A 159 -12.67 2.24 -3.81
C GLY A 159 -11.15 2.05 -3.89
N ARG A 160 -10.40 2.60 -2.93
CA ARG A 160 -8.95 2.41 -2.74
C ARG A 160 -8.64 1.47 -1.58
N GLY A 161 -9.66 0.85 -0.98
CA GLY A 161 -9.53 -0.12 0.08
C GLY A 161 -9.05 -1.50 -0.41
N LEU A 162 -9.17 -2.49 0.47
CA LEU A 162 -8.62 -3.84 0.26
C LEU A 162 -9.33 -4.61 -0.86
N ARG A 163 -10.56 -4.24 -1.21
CA ARG A 163 -11.32 -4.84 -2.31
C ARG A 163 -10.87 -4.38 -3.70
N TRP A 164 -10.01 -3.36 -3.80
CA TRP A 164 -9.48 -2.88 -5.08
C TRP A 164 -8.33 -3.78 -5.57
N PRO A 165 -8.41 -4.36 -6.79
CA PRO A 165 -7.38 -5.27 -7.28
C PRO A 165 -5.98 -4.65 -7.40
N GLY A 166 -5.89 -3.32 -7.52
CA GLY A 166 -4.62 -2.69 -7.84
C GLY A 166 -3.62 -2.58 -6.68
N HIS A 167 -4.03 -2.68 -5.41
CA HIS A 167 -3.06 -2.68 -4.30
C HIS A 167 -2.24 -3.98 -4.32
N TYR A 168 -2.84 -5.10 -4.75
CA TYR A 168 -2.10 -6.33 -5.00
C TYR A 168 -1.06 -6.16 -6.12
N ILE A 169 -1.39 -5.39 -7.17
CA ILE A 169 -0.46 -5.10 -8.27
C ILE A 169 0.70 -4.24 -7.76
N LEU A 170 0.41 -3.20 -6.96
CA LEU A 170 1.43 -2.34 -6.37
C LEU A 170 2.33 -3.13 -5.41
N SER A 171 1.74 -3.87 -4.48
CA SER A 171 2.45 -4.77 -3.57
C SER A 171 3.32 -5.78 -4.33
N TYR A 172 2.83 -6.34 -5.43
CA TYR A 172 3.63 -7.22 -6.31
C TYR A 172 4.81 -6.47 -6.95
N VAL A 173 4.59 -5.27 -7.48
CA VAL A 173 5.64 -4.44 -8.10
C VAL A 173 6.71 -4.04 -7.09
N PHE A 174 6.31 -3.66 -5.87
CA PHE A 174 7.22 -3.31 -4.79
C PHE A 174 8.04 -4.51 -4.32
N LEU A 175 7.42 -5.69 -4.26
CA LEU A 175 8.10 -6.92 -3.85
C LEU A 175 8.93 -7.58 -4.97
N ARG A 176 8.67 -7.27 -6.23
CA ARG A 176 9.36 -7.89 -7.38
C ARG A 176 10.89 -7.83 -7.26
N PRO A 177 11.54 -6.71 -6.90
CA PRO A 177 13.00 -6.64 -6.75
C PRO A 177 13.54 -7.55 -5.65
N ALA A 178 12.74 -7.91 -4.64
CA ALA A 178 13.16 -8.84 -3.59
C ALA A 178 13.23 -10.29 -4.09
N PHE A 179 12.37 -10.65 -5.06
CA PHE A 179 12.23 -12.03 -5.55
C PHE A 179 12.94 -12.29 -6.88
N LEU A 180 13.02 -11.30 -7.76
CA LEU A 180 13.73 -11.37 -9.04
C LEU A 180 14.90 -10.38 -9.04
N PRO A 181 16.14 -10.84 -8.77
CA PRO A 181 17.32 -9.99 -8.90
C PRO A 181 17.50 -9.57 -10.38
N LEU A 182 17.92 -8.33 -10.59
CA LEU A 182 18.34 -7.84 -11.91
C LEU A 182 19.70 -8.45 -12.26
N ASP A 183 19.97 -8.63 -13.56
CA ASP A 183 21.28 -9.10 -14.01
C ASP A 183 22.38 -8.13 -13.52
N PRO A 184 23.54 -8.63 -13.05
CA PRO A 184 24.60 -7.81 -12.45
C PRO A 184 25.08 -6.66 -13.37
N GLU A 185 25.08 -6.89 -14.68
CA GLU A 185 25.49 -5.90 -15.69
C GLU A 185 24.48 -4.75 -15.86
N VAL A 186 23.20 -5.02 -15.63
CA VAL A 186 22.14 -4.00 -15.68
C VAL A 186 22.19 -3.16 -14.41
N GLU A 187 22.47 -3.77 -13.25
CA GLU A 187 22.67 -3.06 -11.99
C GLU A 187 23.87 -2.11 -12.03
N GLU A 188 25.03 -2.53 -12.54
CA GLU A 188 26.21 -1.65 -12.64
C GLU A 188 25.97 -0.44 -13.56
N ASN A 189 25.25 -0.64 -14.67
CA ASN A 189 24.86 0.44 -15.58
C ASN A 189 23.85 1.42 -14.95
N GLU A 190 22.82 0.93 -14.25
CA GLU A 190 21.89 1.75 -13.47
C GLU A 190 22.60 2.52 -12.34
N GLU A 191 23.56 1.88 -11.66
CA GLU A 191 24.31 2.46 -10.54
C GLU A 191 25.29 3.54 -11.03
N GLN A 192 25.95 3.35 -12.18
CA GLN A 192 26.74 4.41 -12.83
C GLN A 192 25.85 5.60 -13.25
N LYS A 193 24.63 5.34 -13.74
CA LYS A 193 23.65 6.38 -14.09
C LYS A 193 23.17 7.16 -12.86
N ARG A 194 22.93 6.48 -11.72
CA ARG A 194 22.52 7.09 -10.44
C ARG A 194 23.66 7.83 -9.72
N ARG A 195 24.90 7.33 -9.79
CA ARG A 195 26.09 8.00 -9.24
C ARG A 195 26.50 9.24 -10.04
N GLY A 196 26.18 9.29 -11.34
CA GLY A 196 26.49 10.40 -12.23
C GLY A 196 25.53 11.59 -12.16
N GLY A 197 24.39 11.49 -11.47
CA GLY A 197 23.37 12.54 -11.48
C GLY A 197 22.67 12.72 -10.13
N GLY A 198 23.15 13.66 -9.33
CA GLY A 198 22.44 14.18 -8.15
C GLY A 198 21.22 15.06 -8.48
N VAL A 199 20.69 14.95 -9.69
CA VAL A 199 19.52 15.70 -10.15
C VAL A 199 18.34 14.75 -10.07
N LEU A 200 17.27 15.16 -9.38
CA LEU A 200 16.00 14.42 -9.39
C LEU A 200 15.65 14.11 -10.86
N PRO A 201 15.41 12.84 -11.23
CA PRO A 201 15.08 12.51 -12.61
C PRO A 201 13.88 13.34 -13.05
N LEU A 202 13.88 13.79 -14.30
CA LEU A 202 12.83 14.67 -14.83
C LEU A 202 11.43 14.07 -14.60
N GLU A 203 11.34 12.73 -14.61
CA GLU A 203 10.12 11.98 -14.31
C GLU A 203 9.59 12.28 -12.90
N TRP A 204 10.44 12.38 -11.87
CA TRP A 204 10.02 12.68 -10.51
C TRP A 204 9.53 14.12 -10.35
N ILE A 205 10.17 15.08 -11.02
CA ILE A 205 9.70 16.47 -11.06
C ILE A 205 8.32 16.53 -11.72
N LEU A 206 8.13 15.78 -12.81
CA LEU A 206 6.88 15.72 -13.55
C LEU A 206 5.77 15.03 -12.74
N VAL A 207 6.08 13.95 -12.03
CA VAL A 207 5.16 13.25 -11.12
C VAL A 207 4.74 14.16 -9.96
N LEU A 208 5.69 14.83 -9.31
CA LEU A 208 5.40 15.76 -8.21
C LEU A 208 4.59 16.96 -8.70
N GLY A 209 4.89 17.48 -9.89
CA GLY A 209 4.12 18.55 -10.54
C GLY A 209 2.68 18.12 -10.86
N LEU A 210 2.48 16.94 -11.44
CA LEU A 210 1.15 16.38 -11.71
C LEU A 210 0.38 16.10 -10.43
N ALA A 211 1.02 15.56 -9.40
CA ALA A 211 0.40 15.32 -8.09
C ALA A 211 -0.02 16.65 -7.43
N GLY A 212 0.82 17.68 -7.49
CA GLY A 212 0.49 19.02 -7.03
C GLY A 212 -0.67 19.64 -7.79
N LEU A 213 -0.67 19.54 -9.13
CA LEU A 213 -1.75 20.02 -9.98
C LEU A 213 -3.07 19.28 -9.70
N TYR A 214 -3.02 17.96 -9.57
CA TYR A 214 -4.18 17.15 -9.21
C TYR A 214 -4.76 17.57 -7.86
N ASN A 215 -3.92 17.74 -6.83
CA ASN A 215 -4.36 18.19 -5.51
C ASN A 215 -4.94 19.62 -5.54
N TYR A 216 -4.38 20.50 -6.37
CA TYR A 216 -4.91 21.85 -6.57
C TYR A 216 -6.28 21.83 -7.24
N VAL A 217 -6.46 21.04 -8.31
CA VAL A 217 -7.75 20.85 -8.97
C VAL A 217 -8.77 20.23 -8.01
N LEU A 218 -8.36 19.23 -7.23
CA LEU A 218 -9.21 18.61 -6.22
C LEU A 218 -9.66 19.63 -5.17
N TYR A 219 -8.74 20.45 -4.66
CA TYR A 219 -9.06 21.52 -3.70
C TYR A 219 -10.09 22.52 -4.25
N GLN A 220 -9.90 22.98 -5.50
CA GLN A 220 -10.83 23.88 -6.18
C GLN A 220 -12.19 23.25 -6.45
N SER A 221 -12.25 21.93 -6.69
CA SER A 221 -13.52 21.23 -6.90
C SER A 221 -14.32 20.98 -5.62
N LEU A 222 -13.67 21.12 -4.46
CA LEU A 222 -14.24 20.86 -3.13
C LEU A 222 -14.76 22.14 -2.44
N HIS A 223 -14.47 23.33 -2.97
CA HIS A 223 -14.93 24.64 -2.48
C HIS A 223 -15.76 25.31 -3.58
#